data_AF-A0A9N7MKK8-F1
#
_entry.id   AF-A0A9N7MKK8-F1
#
_cell.length_a   1.000
_cell.length_b   1.000
_cell.length_c   1.000
_cell.angle_alpha   90.00
_cell.angle_beta   90.00
_cell.angle_gamma   90.00
#
_symmetry.space_group_name_H-M   'P 1'
#
loop_
_entity.id
_entity.type
_entity.pdbx_description
1 polymer ?
#
loop_
_entity_poly.entity_id
_entity_poly.type
_entity_poly.pdbx_seq_one_letter_code
_entity_poly.pdbx_strand_id
1 'polypeptide(L)'
;MKFGKKLKHQIEQSSPEWREKFLTYKELKKLVKSISTGSGTLNKSSDYVEAETINAEAKFTCLLNHEIEKFNAFFVEQEEDFIIRHKVSVSSFRLVKYQK
;
A
#
# COMPACT_ATOMS: atom_id res chain seq x y z
N MET A 1 2.79 -14.27 13.09
CA MET A 1 1.90 -13.08 13.14
C MET A 1 0.58 -13.29 12.42
N LYS A 2 -0.56 -12.85 13.02
CA LYS A 2 -1.92 -12.94 12.46
C LYS A 2 -2.33 -11.73 11.58
N PHE A 3 -1.39 -10.85 11.23
CA PHE A 3 -1.64 -9.59 10.51
C PHE A 3 -2.43 -9.78 9.21
N GLY A 4 -2.08 -10.77 8.38
CA GLY A 4 -2.78 -10.98 7.11
C GLY A 4 -4.29 -11.30 7.26
N LYS A 5 -4.70 -11.94 8.37
CA LYS A 5 -6.13 -12.16 8.66
C LYS A 5 -6.83 -10.87 9.06
N LYS A 6 -6.16 -10.06 9.90
CA LYS A 6 -6.65 -8.73 10.31
C LYS A 6 -6.80 -7.81 9.10
N LEU A 7 -5.81 -7.77 8.21
CA LEU A 7 -5.85 -6.96 7.01
C LEU A 7 -7.01 -7.36 6.09
N LYS A 8 -7.20 -8.67 5.85
CA LYS A 8 -8.33 -9.16 5.04
C LYS A 8 -9.68 -8.71 5.61
N HIS A 9 -9.84 -8.84 6.93
CA HIS A 9 -11.06 -8.41 7.61
C HIS A 9 -11.29 -6.90 7.48
N GLN A 10 -10.25 -6.09 7.61
CA GLN A 10 -10.35 -4.63 7.41
C GLN A 10 -10.72 -4.26 5.97
N ILE A 11 -10.17 -4.96 4.97
CA ILE A 11 -10.53 -4.77 3.55
C ILE A 11 -12.02 -5.10 3.33
N GLU A 12 -12.50 -6.21 3.91
CA GLU A 12 -13.91 -6.61 3.81
C GLU A 12 -14.86 -5.59 4.45
N GLN A 13 -14.45 -4.97 5.56
CA GLN A 13 -15.20 -3.90 6.24
C GLN A 13 -15.13 -2.54 5.54
N SER A 14 -14.16 -2.34 4.64
CA SER A 14 -13.98 -1.08 3.92
C SER A 14 -14.89 -0.98 2.70
N SER A 15 -15.07 0.25 2.21
CA SER A 15 -15.79 0.52 0.97
C SER A 15 -15.26 -0.36 -0.18
N PRO A 16 -16.13 -0.96 -1.02
CA PRO A 16 -15.73 -1.81 -2.14
C PRO A 16 -14.67 -1.17 -3.04
N GLU A 17 -14.80 0.13 -3.30
CA GLU A 17 -13.89 0.93 -4.15
C GLU A 17 -12.48 1.08 -3.54
N TRP A 18 -12.37 1.03 -2.21
CA TRP A 18 -11.09 1.18 -1.52
C TRP A 18 -10.35 -0.15 -1.39
N ARG A 19 -11.02 -1.29 -1.60
CA ARG A 19 -10.44 -2.62 -1.44
C ARG A 19 -9.22 -2.83 -2.34
N GLU A 20 -9.25 -2.28 -3.55
CA GLU A 20 -8.18 -2.37 -4.53
C GLU A 20 -6.99 -1.47 -4.19
N LYS A 21 -7.21 -0.43 -3.37
CA LYS A 21 -6.19 0.51 -2.92
C LYS A 21 -5.36 -0.05 -1.75
N PHE A 22 -5.81 -1.11 -1.08
CA PHE A 22 -5.05 -1.76 -0.02
C PHE A 22 -3.79 -2.46 -0.54
N LEU A 23 -2.85 -2.67 0.38
CA LEU A 23 -1.56 -3.31 0.12
C LEU A 23 -1.76 -4.75 -0.36
N THR A 24 -1.06 -5.13 -1.42
CA THR A 24 -0.97 -6.53 -1.88
C THR A 24 -0.05 -7.37 -0.96
N TYR A 25 -0.40 -7.43 0.33
CA TYR A 25 0.42 -7.99 1.41
C TYR A 25 0.83 -9.45 1.18
N LYS A 26 -0.01 -10.26 0.52
CA LYS A 26 0.30 -11.66 0.23
C LYS A 26 1.51 -11.79 -0.70
N GLU A 27 1.60 -10.97 -1.75
CA GLU A 27 2.67 -11.02 -2.73
C GLU A 27 3.99 -10.51 -2.13
N LEU A 28 3.94 -9.37 -1.43
CA LEU A 28 5.08 -8.84 -0.67
C LEU A 28 5.61 -9.87 0.35
N LYS A 29 4.72 -10.52 1.09
CA LYS A 29 5.10 -11.57 2.05
C LYS A 29 5.74 -12.78 1.38
N LYS A 30 5.30 -13.17 0.18
CA LYS A 30 5.91 -14.26 -0.58
C LYS A 30 7.34 -13.89 -0.99
N LEU A 31 7.54 -12.70 -1.53
CA LEU A 31 8.86 -12.22 -1.95
C LEU A 31 9.85 -12.15 -0.77
N VAL A 32 9.42 -11.62 0.38
CA VAL A 32 10.24 -11.60 1.61
C VAL A 32 10.64 -13.02 2.04
N LYS A 33 9.72 -13.99 1.95
CA LYS A 33 10.03 -15.38 2.26
C LYS A 33 11.04 -15.99 1.28
N SER A 34 10.92 -15.70 -0.01
CA SER A 34 11.86 -16.18 -1.03
C SER A 34 13.27 -15.67 -0.77
N ILE A 35 13.41 -14.37 -0.46
CA ILE A 35 14.70 -13.77 -0.09
C ILE A 35 15.28 -14.44 1.17
N SER A 36 14.47 -14.59 2.22
CA SER A 36 14.91 -15.20 3.48
C SER A 36 15.28 -16.68 3.35
N THR A 37 14.63 -17.43 2.44
CA THR A 37 14.90 -18.85 2.23
C THR A 37 16.15 -19.05 1.36
N GLY A 38 16.39 -18.16 0.39
CA GLY A 38 17.61 -18.14 -0.42
C GLY A 38 18.88 -17.90 0.42
N SER A 39 18.79 -17.04 1.45
CA SER A 39 19.90 -16.74 2.36
C SER A 39 20.23 -17.89 3.34
N GLY A 40 19.25 -18.72 3.73
CA GLY A 40 19.42 -19.76 4.76
C GLY A 40 20.01 -21.10 4.28
N THR A 41 20.14 -21.31 2.97
CA THR A 41 20.60 -22.59 2.39
C THR A 41 22.09 -22.52 2.04
N LEU A 42 22.94 -22.36 3.06
CA LEU A 42 24.39 -22.48 2.92
C LEU A 42 24.71 -23.94 2.52
N ASN A 43 25.36 -24.10 1.35
CA ASN A 43 26.13 -25.27 0.84
C ASN A 43 25.97 -25.52 -0.69
N LYS A 44 25.57 -24.53 -1.50
CA LYS A 44 25.71 -24.60 -2.97
C LYS A 44 26.38 -23.35 -3.52
N SER A 45 27.44 -23.57 -4.30
CA SER A 45 28.21 -22.64 -5.15
C SER A 45 27.77 -21.17 -5.15
N SER A 46 28.65 -20.31 -4.63
CA SER A 46 28.43 -18.92 -4.20
C SER A 46 27.85 -17.95 -5.23
N ASP A 47 28.22 -18.03 -6.51
CA ASP A 47 27.92 -16.94 -7.46
C ASP A 47 26.49 -16.93 -8.03
N TYR A 48 25.86 -18.10 -8.22
CA TYR A 48 24.53 -18.17 -8.82
C TYR A 48 23.40 -17.83 -7.84
N VAL A 49 23.60 -18.13 -6.56
CA VAL A 49 22.59 -17.91 -5.49
C VAL A 49 22.50 -16.41 -5.13
N GLU A 50 23.60 -15.68 -5.25
CA GLU A 50 23.65 -14.24 -4.98
C GLU A 50 22.85 -13.44 -6.02
N ALA A 51 23.03 -13.74 -7.31
CA ALA A 51 22.27 -13.09 -8.38
C ALA A 51 20.76 -13.31 -8.27
N GLU A 52 20.32 -14.51 -7.87
CA GLU A 52 18.90 -14.81 -7.67
C GLU A 52 18.30 -14.07 -6.46
N THR A 53 19.09 -13.93 -5.40
CA THR A 53 18.71 -13.17 -4.20
C THR A 53 18.57 -11.67 -4.52
N ILE A 54 19.56 -11.09 -5.22
CA ILE A 54 19.52 -9.70 -5.68
C ILE A 54 18.30 -9.45 -6.57
N ASN A 55 17.98 -10.38 -7.47
CA ASN A 55 16.79 -10.27 -8.33
C ASN A 55 15.49 -10.31 -7.51
N ALA A 56 15.41 -11.17 -6.49
CA ALA A 56 14.25 -11.23 -5.60
C ALA A 56 14.08 -9.94 -4.77
N GLU A 57 15.19 -9.36 -4.28
CA GLU A 57 15.20 -8.08 -3.57
C GLU A 57 14.79 -6.91 -4.46
N ALA A 58 15.30 -6.85 -5.70
CA ALA A 58 14.91 -5.84 -6.68
C ALA A 58 13.41 -5.92 -7.00
N LYS A 59 12.89 -7.14 -7.21
CA LYS A 59 11.44 -7.38 -7.41
C LYS A 59 10.61 -6.94 -6.20
N PHE A 60 11.07 -7.24 -4.99
CA PHE A 60 10.41 -6.81 -3.77
C PHE A 60 10.37 -5.28 -3.67
N THR A 61 11.50 -4.61 -3.92
CA THR A 61 11.62 -3.15 -3.82
C THR A 61 10.76 -2.45 -4.87
N CYS A 62 10.76 -2.96 -6.11
CA CYS A 62 9.91 -2.44 -7.18
C CYS A 62 8.43 -2.56 -6.83
N LEU A 63 8.00 -3.73 -6.35
CA LEU A 63 6.61 -3.95 -5.94
C LEU A 63 6.23 -3.06 -4.75
N LEU A 64 7.12 -2.91 -3.78
CA LEU A 64 6.88 -2.07 -2.60
C LEU A 64 6.73 -0.59 -2.99
N ASN A 65 7.61 -0.07 -3.84
CA ASN A 65 7.53 1.31 -4.31
C ASN A 65 6.23 1.56 -5.06
N HIS A 66 5.85 0.65 -5.97
CA HIS A 66 4.58 0.76 -6.68
C HIS A 66 3.36 0.78 -5.74
N GLU A 67 3.36 -0.07 -4.71
CA GLU A 67 2.29 -0.10 -3.72
C GLU A 67 2.26 1.18 -2.86
N ILE A 68 3.42 1.78 -2.54
CA ILE A 68 3.51 3.06 -1.84
C ILE A 68 2.98 4.20 -2.71
N GLU A 69 3.34 4.25 -3.98
CA GLU A 69 2.82 5.24 -4.93
C GLU A 69 1.30 5.16 -5.05
N LYS A 70 0.75 3.94 -5.15
CA LYS A 70 -0.69 3.70 -5.15
C LYS A 70 -1.36 4.25 -3.89
N PHE A 71 -0.76 4.03 -2.72
CA PHE A 71 -1.27 4.59 -1.47
C PHE A 71 -1.22 6.10 -1.45
N ASN A 72 -0.07 6.68 -1.82
CA ASN A 72 0.09 8.13 -1.84
C ASN A 72 -0.94 8.79 -2.75
N ALA A 73 -1.15 8.27 -3.95
CA ALA A 73 -2.19 8.76 -4.86
C ALA A 73 -3.59 8.70 -4.22
N PHE A 74 -3.94 7.57 -3.62
CA PHE A 74 -5.24 7.43 -2.92
C PHE A 74 -5.40 8.42 -1.77
N PHE A 75 -4.39 8.60 -0.93
CA PHE A 75 -4.47 9.52 0.21
C PHE A 75 -4.56 10.98 -0.23
N VAL A 76 -3.83 11.37 -1.28
CA VAL A 76 -3.91 12.72 -1.86
C VAL A 76 -5.31 12.97 -2.42
N GLU A 77 -5.86 12.05 -3.23
CA GLU A 77 -7.23 12.16 -3.76
C GLU A 77 -8.26 12.33 -2.62
N GLN A 78 -8.17 11.50 -1.58
CA GLN A 78 -9.09 11.58 -0.43
C GLN A 78 -8.92 12.87 0.39
N GLU A 79 -7.70 13.38 0.52
CA GLU A 79 -7.41 14.65 1.19
C GLU A 79 -7.98 15.83 0.41
N GLU A 80 -7.77 15.88 -0.91
CA GLU A 80 -8.35 16.91 -1.78
C GLU A 80 -9.86 16.95 -1.67
N ASP A 81 -10.50 15.78 -1.73
CA ASP A 81 -11.93 15.59 -1.57
C ASP A 81 -12.45 16.13 -0.22
N PHE A 82 -11.70 15.88 0.85
CA PHE A 82 -12.03 16.38 2.18
C PHE A 82 -11.88 17.91 2.26
N ILE A 83 -10.78 18.45 1.73
CA ILE A 83 -10.52 19.90 1.68
C ILE A 83 -11.63 20.60 0.88
N ILE A 84 -12.00 20.07 -0.29
CA ILE A 84 -13.06 20.62 -1.14
C ILE A 84 -14.39 20.64 -0.37
N ARG A 85 -14.82 19.51 0.21
CA ARG A 85 -16.05 19.44 1.01
C ARG A 85 -16.05 20.45 2.16
N HIS A 86 -14.93 20.58 2.86
CA HIS A 86 -14.80 21.54 3.96
C HIS A 86 -14.87 22.99 3.45
N LYS A 87 -14.17 23.34 2.38
CA LYS A 87 -14.17 24.71 1.83
C LYS A 87 -15.50 25.11 1.21
N VAL A 88 -16.19 24.20 0.52
CA VAL A 88 -17.55 24.44 -0.01
C VAL A 88 -18.53 24.66 1.12
N SER A 89 -18.48 23.83 2.18
CA SER A 89 -19.34 23.97 3.36
C SER A 89 -19.14 25.33 4.06
N VAL A 90 -17.87 25.72 4.30
CA VAL A 90 -17.55 27.02 4.90
C VAL A 90 -17.99 28.20 4.03
N SER A 91 -17.82 28.11 2.71
CA SER A 91 -18.19 29.20 1.78
C SER A 91 -19.70 29.36 1.67
N SER A 92 -20.45 28.24 1.62
CA SER A 92 -21.91 28.25 1.60
C SER A 92 -22.49 28.81 2.90
N PHE A 93 -21.91 28.45 4.05
CA PHE A 93 -22.29 29.04 5.34
C PHE A 93 -22.02 30.55 5.42
N ARG A 94 -20.92 31.04 4.83
CA ARG A 94 -20.63 32.49 4.77
C ARG A 94 -21.64 33.23 3.89
N LEU A 95 -22.02 32.69 2.73
CA LEU A 95 -23.01 33.32 1.84
C LEU A 95 -24.40 33.41 2.48
N VAL A 96 -24.83 32.41 3.24
CA VAL A 96 -26.10 32.44 3.97
C VAL A 96 -26.12 33.50 5.07
N LYS A 97 -24.96 33.84 5.66
CA LYS A 97 -24.85 34.91 6.66
C LYS A 97 -24.92 36.35 6.10
N TYR A 98 -24.69 36.55 4.81
CA TYR A 98 -24.78 37.87 4.16
C TYR A 98 -26.13 38.11 3.45
N GLN A 99 -27.07 37.19 3.58
CA GLN A 99 -28.43 37.26 3.02
C GLN A 99 -29.51 37.50 4.10
N LYS A 100 -29.11 37.95 5.31
CA LYS A 100 -29.98 38.42 6.39
C LYS A 100 -29.46 39.76 6.89
#